data_AF-A0A7S2HRN6-F1
#
_entry.id   AF-A0A7S2HRN6-F1
#
_cell.length_a   1.000
_cell.length_b   1.000
_cell.length_c   1.000
_cell.angle_alpha   90.00
_cell.angle_beta   90.00
_cell.angle_gamma   90.00
#
_symmetry.space_group_name_H-M   'P 1'
#
loop_
_entity.id
_entity.type
_entity.pdbx_description
1 polymer ?
#
loop_
_entity_poly.entity_id
_entity_poly.type
_entity_poly.pdbx_seq_one_letter_code
_entity_poly.pdbx_strand_id
1 'polypeptide(L)'
;TFSNILQGLDISLKKGKKSRSVGEENDRTDGFDFLLFVLDSIDTRKIACSGLFYSSILLEGARLGGLRKKIASYLADAKAITLGESNRIKVDECPVPDIEVQRLTWSTLLERYSEFKKSLGDKCILPNLRVRVGKNEIRQVLSAEQAVVYGSYRMRAARRFEI
;
A
#
# COMPACT_ATOMS: atom_id res chain seq x y z
N THR A 1 5.94 19.23 5.15
CA THR A 1 5.46 19.04 3.76
C THR A 1 4.37 17.99 3.65
N PHE A 2 4.61 16.71 3.95
CA PHE A 2 3.57 15.67 3.86
C PHE A 2 2.36 15.88 4.79
N SER A 3 2.58 16.45 5.99
CA SER A 3 1.49 16.81 6.89
C SER A 3 0.50 17.82 6.29
N ASN A 4 0.98 18.73 5.43
CA ASN A 4 0.12 19.75 4.80
C ASN A 4 -0.74 19.14 3.69
N ILE A 5 -0.21 18.12 3.00
CA ILE A 5 -0.97 17.35 2.00
C ILE A 5 -2.11 16.59 2.68
N LEU A 6 -1.82 15.90 3.79
CA LEU A 6 -2.82 15.16 4.56
C LEU A 6 -3.90 16.07 5.16
N GLN A 7 -3.49 17.25 5.64
CA GLN A 7 -4.41 18.26 6.16
C GLN A 7 -5.30 18.86 5.06
N GLY A 8 -4.76 19.06 3.86
CA GLY A 8 -5.53 19.55 2.70
C GLY A 8 -6.55 18.56 2.16
N LEU A 9 -6.35 17.27 2.40
CA LEU A 9 -7.26 16.19 1.98
C LEU A 9 -8.28 15.78 3.08
N ASP A 10 -8.29 16.48 4.23
CA ASP A 10 -9.08 16.12 5.42
C ASP A 10 -8.90 14.66 5.89
N ILE A 11 -7.73 14.07 5.62
CA ILE A 11 -7.40 12.70 6.04
C ILE A 11 -6.98 12.75 7.51
N SER A 12 -7.98 12.71 8.39
CA SER A 12 -7.74 12.75 9.83
C SER A 12 -7.25 11.39 10.34
N LEU A 13 -6.01 11.34 10.84
CA LEU A 13 -5.43 10.17 11.52
C LEU A 13 -6.14 9.80 12.85
N LYS A 14 -7.15 10.57 13.26
CA LYS A 14 -7.89 10.36 14.51
C LYS A 14 -8.89 9.22 14.36
N LYS A 15 -8.65 8.16 15.13
CA LYS A 15 -9.54 7.02 15.35
C LYS A 15 -10.91 7.52 15.86
N GLY A 16 -11.89 7.54 14.95
CA GLY A 16 -13.32 7.52 15.27
C GLY A 16 -14.10 8.79 14.92
N LYS A 17 -14.96 8.72 13.89
CA LYS A 17 -16.43 8.71 14.04
C LYS A 17 -17.16 8.69 12.68
N LYS A 18 -18.28 7.95 12.72
CA LYS A 18 -19.55 8.04 11.95
C LYS A 18 -19.54 7.67 10.46
N SER A 19 -20.27 6.59 10.19
CA SER A 19 -21.00 6.33 8.94
C SER A 19 -21.64 7.61 8.42
N ARG A 20 -21.34 7.97 7.17
CA ARG A 20 -21.91 9.11 6.43
C ARG A 20 -22.14 8.72 4.98
N SER A 21 -23.07 9.44 4.36
CA SER A 21 -23.80 9.20 3.12
C SER A 21 -22.96 8.92 1.87
N VAL A 22 -23.57 8.16 0.96
CA VAL A 22 -23.09 7.67 -0.36
C VAL A 22 -22.41 8.73 -1.25
N GLY A 23 -22.73 10.02 -1.10
CA GLY A 23 -22.06 11.10 -1.84
C GLY A 23 -20.63 11.41 -1.39
N GLU A 24 -20.26 11.10 -0.14
CA GLU A 24 -18.89 11.30 0.37
C GLU A 24 -17.94 10.16 -0.07
N GLU A 25 -18.45 9.08 -0.66
CA GLU A 25 -17.64 7.89 -0.98
C GLU A 25 -16.70 8.13 -2.18
N ASN A 26 -17.14 8.88 -3.20
CA ASN A 26 -16.33 9.24 -4.37
C ASN A 26 -15.21 10.24 -4.03
N ASP A 27 -15.51 11.32 -3.30
CA ASP A 27 -14.50 12.31 -2.86
C ASP A 27 -13.40 11.65 -1.99
N ARG A 28 -13.76 10.58 -1.29
CA ARG A 28 -12.85 9.83 -0.43
C ARG A 28 -11.97 8.85 -1.20
N THR A 29 -12.47 8.27 -2.30
CA THR A 29 -11.61 7.46 -3.18
C THR A 29 -10.59 8.33 -3.89
N ASP A 30 -10.97 9.56 -4.28
CA ASP A 30 -10.07 10.51 -4.94
C ASP A 30 -8.88 10.89 -4.04
N GLY A 31 -9.10 10.99 -2.72
CA GLY A 31 -8.03 11.20 -1.75
C GLY A 31 -6.99 10.08 -1.76
N PHE A 32 -7.41 8.82 -1.76
CA PHE A 32 -6.48 7.67 -1.82
C PHE A 32 -5.74 7.61 -3.16
N ASP A 33 -6.47 7.83 -4.26
CA ASP A 33 -5.93 7.77 -5.61
C ASP A 33 -4.89 8.91 -5.81
N PHE A 34 -5.14 10.10 -5.26
CA PHE A 34 -4.17 11.19 -5.20
C PHE A 34 -2.95 10.86 -4.34
N LEU A 35 -3.13 10.19 -3.18
CA LEU A 35 -1.98 9.78 -2.36
C LEU A 35 -1.09 8.77 -3.11
N LEU A 36 -1.65 7.86 -3.90
CA LEU A 36 -0.88 6.96 -4.76
C LEU A 36 -0.15 7.72 -5.87
N PHE A 37 -0.81 8.70 -6.50
CA PHE A 37 -0.17 9.57 -7.48
C PHE A 37 1.03 10.34 -6.89
N VAL A 38 0.88 10.88 -5.68
CA VAL A 38 1.98 11.53 -4.96
C VAL A 38 3.08 10.53 -4.64
N LEU A 39 2.73 9.31 -4.24
CA LEU A 39 3.70 8.25 -3.99
C LEU A 39 4.52 7.91 -5.23
N ASP A 40 3.86 7.73 -6.38
CA ASP A 40 4.52 7.49 -7.68
C ASP A 40 5.42 8.68 -8.06
N SER A 41 4.95 9.90 -7.84
CA SER A 41 5.73 11.13 -8.09
C SER A 41 7.00 11.21 -7.22
N ILE A 42 6.97 10.69 -6.00
CA ILE A 42 8.15 10.61 -5.11
C ILE A 42 9.11 9.53 -5.61
N ASP A 43 8.58 8.38 -6.03
CA ASP A 43 9.39 7.25 -6.50
C ASP A 43 10.14 7.57 -7.81
N THR A 44 9.54 8.34 -8.73
CA THR A 44 10.25 8.83 -9.94
C THR A 44 11.52 9.61 -9.61
N ARG A 45 11.53 10.31 -8.47
CA ARG A 45 12.69 11.07 -7.96
C ARG A 45 13.63 10.22 -7.10
N LYS A 46 13.32 8.93 -6.91
CA LYS A 46 14.06 7.97 -6.07
C LYS A 46 14.19 8.38 -4.61
N ILE A 47 13.24 9.20 -4.12
CA ILE A 47 13.22 9.73 -2.76
C ILE A 47 12.48 8.75 -1.84
N ALA A 48 12.95 8.59 -0.60
CA ALA A 48 12.22 7.80 0.39
C ALA A 48 10.99 8.58 0.91
N CYS A 49 9.83 7.93 0.95
CA CYS A 49 8.63 8.50 1.54
C CYS A 49 8.69 8.41 3.08
N SER A 50 8.07 9.38 3.76
CA SER A 50 8.06 9.41 5.23
C SER A 50 7.12 8.34 5.82
N GLY A 51 7.45 7.81 7.01
CA GLY A 51 6.61 6.85 7.73
C GLY A 51 5.19 7.35 8.01
N LEU A 52 5.02 8.64 8.32
CA LEU A 52 3.70 9.27 8.48
C LEU A 52 2.87 9.26 7.19
N PHE A 53 3.47 9.66 6.07
CA PHE A 53 2.80 9.62 4.77
C PHE A 53 2.40 8.18 4.39
N TYR A 54 3.33 7.24 4.51
CA TYR A 54 3.09 5.82 4.26
C TYR A 54 1.97 5.24 5.13
N SER A 55 2.03 5.46 6.45
CA SER A 55 0.98 4.98 7.36
C SER A 55 -0.39 5.60 7.06
N SER A 56 -0.43 6.84 6.59
CA SER A 56 -1.68 7.49 6.19
C SER A 56 -2.29 6.83 4.96
N ILE A 57 -1.49 6.48 3.95
CA ILE A 57 -1.94 5.69 2.78
C ILE A 57 -2.54 4.36 3.23
N LEU A 58 -1.84 3.65 4.12
CA LEU A 58 -2.31 2.34 4.60
C LEU A 58 -3.62 2.44 5.36
N LEU A 59 -3.73 3.40 6.29
CA LEU A 59 -4.95 3.62 7.06
C LEU A 59 -6.11 4.01 6.16
N GLU A 60 -5.86 4.83 5.15
CA GLU A 60 -6.88 5.25 4.20
C GLU A 60 -7.34 4.09 3.31
N GLY A 61 -6.41 3.27 2.82
CA GLY A 61 -6.74 2.04 2.11
C GLY A 61 -7.54 1.07 2.97
N ALA A 62 -7.16 0.90 4.25
CA ALA A 62 -7.90 0.07 5.20
C ALA A 62 -9.31 0.60 5.48
N ARG A 63 -9.46 1.93 5.56
CA ARG A 63 -10.74 2.63 5.77
C ARG A 63 -11.69 2.46 4.59
N LEU A 64 -11.18 2.58 3.37
CA LEU A 64 -11.96 2.40 2.14
C LEU A 64 -12.32 0.94 1.86
N GLY A 65 -11.48 -0.02 2.29
CA GLY A 65 -11.75 -1.43 2.04
C GLY A 65 -11.54 -1.84 0.57
N GLY A 66 -12.12 -2.98 0.19
CA GLY A 66 -12.15 -3.46 -1.19
C GLY A 66 -10.79 -3.50 -1.88
N LEU A 67 -10.73 -2.97 -3.10
CA LEU A 67 -9.51 -2.91 -3.90
C LEU A 67 -8.44 -2.01 -3.28
N ARG A 68 -8.82 -0.85 -2.73
CA ARG A 68 -7.86 0.10 -2.10
C ARG A 68 -7.14 -0.52 -0.92
N LYS A 69 -7.86 -1.27 -0.06
CA LYS A 69 -7.24 -2.05 1.02
C LYS A 69 -6.26 -3.09 0.48
N LYS A 70 -6.60 -3.71 -0.65
CA LYS A 70 -5.73 -4.70 -1.30
C LYS A 70 -4.45 -4.07 -1.85
N ILE A 71 -4.53 -2.93 -2.53
CA ILE A 71 -3.36 -2.16 -2.97
C ILE A 71 -2.52 -1.74 -1.77
N ALA A 72 -3.14 -1.29 -0.69
CA ALA A 72 -2.45 -0.95 0.55
C ALA A 72 -1.74 -2.16 1.19
N SER A 73 -2.31 -3.36 1.10
CA SER A 73 -1.61 -4.59 1.50
C SER A 73 -0.36 -4.83 0.63
N TYR A 74 -0.46 -4.66 -0.69
CA TYR A 74 0.71 -4.80 -1.57
C TYR A 74 1.80 -3.76 -1.30
N LEU A 75 1.43 -2.54 -0.90
CA LEU A 75 2.39 -1.54 -0.43
C LEU A 75 3.14 -2.02 0.82
N ALA A 76 2.44 -2.64 1.76
CA ALA A 76 3.07 -3.20 2.96
C ALA A 76 4.02 -4.36 2.63
N ASP A 77 3.62 -5.24 1.71
CA ASP A 77 4.46 -6.34 1.24
C ASP A 77 5.71 -5.82 0.49
N ALA A 78 5.56 -4.81 -0.37
CA ALA A 78 6.68 -4.21 -1.12
C ALA A 78 7.72 -3.55 -0.22
N LYS A 79 7.29 -2.89 0.87
CA LYS A 79 8.20 -2.37 1.89
C LYS A 79 8.97 -3.52 2.57
N ALA A 80 8.30 -4.61 2.91
CA ALA A 80 8.92 -5.76 3.58
C ALA A 80 9.97 -6.44 2.67
N ILE A 81 9.68 -6.57 1.37
CA ILE A 81 10.62 -7.06 0.36
C ILE A 81 11.85 -6.14 0.28
N THR A 82 11.64 -4.83 0.14
CA THR A 82 12.74 -3.84 0.06
C THR A 82 13.64 -3.88 1.31
N LEU A 83 13.05 -4.05 2.49
CA LEU A 83 13.80 -4.16 3.75
C LEU A 83 14.56 -5.49 3.86
N GLY A 84 13.98 -6.58 3.39
CA GLY A 84 14.61 -7.92 3.36
C GLY A 84 15.74 -8.02 2.33
N GLU A 85 15.60 -7.36 1.18
CA GLU A 85 16.61 -7.30 0.12
C GLU A 85 17.77 -6.36 0.45
N SER A 86 17.56 -5.32 1.26
CA SER A 86 18.64 -4.44 1.72
C SER A 86 19.74 -5.15 2.52
N ASN A 87 19.45 -6.35 3.06
CA ASN A 87 20.43 -7.22 3.75
C ASN A 87 20.98 -8.35 2.88
N ARG A 88 20.56 -8.44 1.61
CA ARG A 88 20.97 -9.48 0.68
C ARG A 88 21.29 -8.84 -0.67
N ILE A 89 22.49 -8.27 -0.78
CA ILE A 89 23.09 -8.05 -2.11
C ILE A 89 23.34 -9.44 -2.70
N LYS A 90 22.36 -9.97 -3.43
CA LYS A 90 22.62 -11.01 -4.42
C LYS A 90 23.03 -10.28 -5.70
N VAL A 91 24.32 -10.24 -5.97
CA VAL A 91 24.82 -10.05 -7.34
C VAL A 91 24.50 -11.36 -8.06
N ASP A 92 23.25 -11.51 -8.48
CA ASP A 92 22.87 -12.57 -9.40
C ASP A 92 22.95 -11.95 -10.80
N GLU A 93 24.01 -12.28 -11.53
CA GLU A 93 24.06 -12.10 -12.97
C GLU A 93 23.04 -13.05 -13.61
N CYS A 94 21.76 -12.75 -13.46
CA CYS A 94 20.73 -13.41 -14.24
C CYS A 94 20.77 -12.82 -15.65
N PRO A 95 21.03 -13.62 -16.70
CA PRO A 95 20.86 -13.16 -18.06
C PRO A 95 19.37 -12.86 -18.22
N VAL A 96 19.02 -11.58 -18.36
CA VAL A 96 17.64 -11.13 -18.59
C VAL A 96 17.21 -11.76 -19.93
N PRO A 97 16.26 -12.71 -19.97
CA PRO A 97 15.56 -12.93 -21.21
C PRO A 97 14.74 -11.67 -21.47
N ASP A 98 14.69 -11.19 -22.71
CA ASP A 98 13.91 -10.06 -23.23
C ASP A 98 12.39 -10.20 -22.98
N ILE A 99 11.98 -10.32 -21.72
CA ILE A 99 10.62 -10.14 -21.28
C ILE A 99 10.58 -8.66 -20.91
N GLU A 100 9.89 -7.85 -21.71
CA GLU A 100 9.58 -6.46 -21.37
C GLU A 100 8.80 -6.44 -20.05
N VAL A 101 9.51 -6.45 -18.92
CA VAL A 101 8.89 -6.34 -17.59
C VAL A 101 8.37 -4.92 -17.50
N GLN A 102 7.08 -4.75 -17.76
CA GLN A 102 6.41 -3.47 -17.68
C GLN A 102 6.54 -2.95 -16.24
N ARG A 103 7.28 -1.85 -16.08
CA ARG A 103 7.37 -1.15 -14.80
C ARG A 103 6.01 -0.50 -14.52
N LEU A 104 5.26 -1.11 -13.62
CA LEU A 104 3.98 -0.60 -13.16
C LEU A 104 4.19 0.50 -12.12
N THR A 105 3.26 1.45 -12.07
CA THR A 105 3.13 2.42 -10.97
C THR A 105 1.98 2.00 -10.07
N TRP A 106 1.93 2.52 -8.84
CA TRP A 106 0.87 2.17 -7.89
C TRP A 106 -0.50 2.67 -8.35
N SER A 107 -0.56 3.85 -8.97
CA SER A 107 -1.75 4.39 -9.62
C SER A 107 -2.26 3.50 -10.76
N THR A 108 -1.39 3.10 -11.69
CA THR A 108 -1.77 2.22 -12.81
C THR A 108 -2.19 0.83 -12.33
N LEU A 109 -1.57 0.32 -11.25
CA LEU A 109 -1.97 -0.94 -10.63
C LEU A 109 -3.39 -0.87 -10.06
N LEU A 110 -3.78 0.27 -9.49
CA LEU A 110 -5.13 0.49 -8.99
C LEU A 110 -6.15 0.53 -10.14
N GLU A 111 -5.87 1.29 -11.20
CA GLU A 111 -6.78 1.47 -12.35
C GLU A 111 -7.01 0.17 -13.13
N ARG A 112 -5.93 -0.59 -13.40
CA ARG A 112 -5.96 -1.77 -14.27
C ARG A 112 -5.82 -3.08 -13.49
N TYR A 113 -6.28 -3.07 -12.24
CA TYR A 113 -6.08 -4.22 -11.35
C TYR A 113 -6.63 -5.54 -11.90
N SER A 114 -7.78 -5.49 -12.59
CA SER A 114 -8.42 -6.67 -13.21
C SER A 114 -7.54 -7.36 -14.25
N GLU A 115 -6.73 -6.59 -14.98
CA GLU A 115 -5.82 -7.08 -16.02
C GLU A 115 -4.59 -7.75 -15.38
N PHE A 116 -4.04 -7.14 -14.33
CA PHE A 116 -2.80 -7.60 -13.70
C PHE A 116 -3.01 -8.67 -12.62
N LYS A 117 -4.23 -8.86 -12.10
CA LYS A 117 -4.51 -9.79 -11.00
C LYS A 117 -4.01 -11.22 -11.26
N LYS A 118 -4.05 -11.70 -12.51
CA LYS A 118 -3.60 -13.05 -12.89
C LYS A 118 -2.10 -13.16 -13.14
N SER A 119 -1.43 -12.05 -13.39
CA SER A 119 0.00 -11.98 -13.75
C SER A 119 0.89 -11.43 -12.65
N LEU A 120 0.28 -10.93 -11.57
CA LEU A 120 0.95 -10.47 -10.35
C LEU A 120 1.65 -11.65 -9.66
N GLY A 121 2.99 -11.68 -9.69
CA GLY A 121 3.82 -12.75 -9.14
C GLY A 121 4.67 -13.49 -10.19
N ASP A 122 4.19 -13.61 -11.43
CA ASP A 122 4.91 -14.33 -12.50
C ASP A 122 5.56 -13.38 -13.52
N LYS A 123 4.79 -12.40 -14.04
CA LYS A 123 5.24 -11.48 -15.10
C LYS A 123 5.26 -10.01 -14.69
N CYS A 124 4.59 -9.68 -13.59
CA CYS A 124 4.49 -8.32 -13.08
C CYS A 124 5.16 -8.23 -11.72
N ILE A 125 6.23 -7.43 -11.65
CA ILE A 125 6.94 -7.10 -10.41
C ILE A 125 6.24 -5.89 -9.78
N LEU A 126 6.03 -5.92 -8.46
CA LEU A 126 5.47 -4.78 -7.73
C LEU A 126 6.43 -3.58 -7.80
N PRO A 127 5.92 -2.34 -7.83
CA PRO A 127 6.79 -1.18 -7.79
C PRO A 127 7.58 -1.15 -6.48
N ASN A 128 8.81 -0.65 -6.52
CA ASN A 128 9.64 -0.54 -5.33
C ASN A 128 9.05 0.49 -4.36
N LEU A 129 9.26 0.28 -3.06
CA LEU A 129 8.76 1.20 -2.04
C LEU A 129 9.82 1.50 -0.99
N ARG A 130 10.35 2.73 -1.05
CA ARG A 130 11.35 3.22 -0.09
C ARG A 130 10.66 4.02 0.99
N VAL A 131 10.54 3.44 2.20
CA VAL A 131 9.95 4.12 3.35
C VAL A 131 11.03 4.42 4.38
N ARG A 132 11.15 5.69 4.79
CA ARG A 132 11.97 6.09 5.94
C ARG A 132 11.09 6.25 7.16
N VAL A 133 11.28 5.38 8.15
CA VAL A 133 10.51 5.40 9.40
C VAL A 133 11.36 5.95 10.54
N GLY A 134 10.94 7.06 11.16
CA GLY A 134 11.57 7.59 12.36
C GLY A 134 11.20 6.80 13.62
N LYS A 135 12.03 6.84 14.68
CA LYS A 135 11.79 6.11 15.94
C LYS A 135 10.40 6.38 16.56
N ASN A 136 9.92 7.61 16.44
CA ASN A 136 8.64 8.04 17.01
C ASN A 136 7.43 7.57 16.17
N GLU A 137 7.65 7.15 14.93
CA GLU A 137 6.60 6.78 13.97
C GLU A 137 6.40 5.26 13.90
N ILE A 138 7.33 4.46 14.44
CA ILE A 138 7.34 2.99 14.32
C ILE A 138 6.01 2.38 14.76
N ARG A 139 5.48 2.78 15.92
CA ARG A 139 4.23 2.22 16.45
C ARG A 139 3.05 2.50 15.53
N GLN A 140 2.99 3.71 14.96
CA GLN A 140 1.94 4.11 14.05
C GLN A 140 2.03 3.35 12.73
N VAL A 141 3.23 3.21 12.19
CA VAL A 141 3.50 2.44 10.97
C VAL A 141 3.10 0.98 11.14
N LEU A 142 3.51 0.34 12.24
CA LEU A 142 3.14 -1.05 12.52
C LEU A 142 1.62 -1.22 12.69
N SER A 143 0.96 -0.29 13.38
CA SER A 143 -0.50 -0.33 13.53
C SER A 143 -1.21 -0.16 12.18
N ALA A 144 -0.67 0.65 11.27
CA ALA A 144 -1.23 0.87 9.94
C ALA A 144 -1.02 -0.36 9.05
N GLU A 145 0.15 -0.99 9.11
CA GLU A 145 0.44 -2.27 8.43
C GLU A 145 -0.53 -3.35 8.88
N GLN A 146 -0.74 -3.52 10.19
CA GLN A 146 -1.72 -4.47 10.72
C GLN A 146 -3.15 -4.22 10.24
N ALA A 147 -3.54 -2.96 9.95
CA ALA A 147 -4.88 -2.63 9.49
C ALA A 147 -5.14 -3.08 8.03
N VAL A 148 -4.08 -3.14 7.22
CA VAL A 148 -4.15 -3.54 5.81
C VAL A 148 -3.86 -5.02 5.59
N VAL A 149 -3.22 -5.70 6.56
CA VAL A 149 -3.00 -7.15 6.52
C VAL A 149 -4.33 -7.84 6.22
N TYR A 150 -4.35 -8.50 5.07
CA TYR A 150 -5.47 -9.33 4.65
C TYR A 150 -5.46 -10.60 5.50
N GLY A 151 -5.99 -10.48 6.73
CA GLY A 151 -6.26 -11.64 7.56
C GLY A 151 -7.14 -12.60 6.77
N SER A 152 -6.67 -13.83 6.61
CA SER A 152 -7.47 -14.96 6.15
C SER A 152 -8.62 -15.20 7.14
N TYR A 153 -9.66 -14.37 7.03
CA TYR A 153 -10.88 -14.42 7.85
C TYR A 153 -11.66 -15.74 7.66
N ARG A 154 -11.22 -16.59 6.72
CA ARG A 154 -11.80 -17.91 6.46
C ARG A 154 -11.35 -19.05 7.39
N MET A 155 -10.33 -18.89 8.25
CA MET A 155 -9.85 -20.01 9.09
C MET A 155 -10.21 -19.95 10.59
N ARG A 156 -11.00 -18.97 11.06
CA ARG A 156 -11.49 -18.97 12.47
C ARG A 156 -12.92 -19.47 12.65
N ALA A 157 -13.73 -19.50 11.59
CA ALA A 157 -15.10 -20.01 11.67
C ALA A 157 -15.18 -21.56 11.61
N ALA A 158 -14.13 -22.24 11.13
CA ALA A 158 -14.13 -23.68 10.89
C ALA A 158 -13.62 -24.54 12.09
N ARG A 159 -13.39 -23.95 13.27
CA ARG A 159 -12.98 -24.70 14.48
C ARG A 159 -13.98 -24.61 15.64
N ARG A 160 -15.23 -24.26 15.36
CA ARG A 160 -16.31 -24.20 16.36
C ARG A 160 -17.45 -25.21 16.15
N PHE A 161 -17.30 -26.12 15.19
CA PHE A 161 -18.26 -27.19 14.94
C PHE A 161 -17.53 -28.52 14.72
N GLU A 162 -16.79 -28.97 15.73
CA GLU A 162 -16.48 -30.39 15.92
C GLU A 162 -16.67 -30.66 17.42
N ILE A 163 -17.87 -31.14 17.76
CA ILE A 163 -18.18 -31.89 19.00
C ILE A 163 -18.63 -33.27 18.52
#